data_AF-A0A3L6M675-F1
#
_entry.id   AF-A0A3L6M675-F1
#
_cell.length_a   1.000
_cell.length_b   1.000
_cell.length_c   1.000
_cell.angle_alpha   90.00
_cell.angle_beta   90.00
_cell.angle_gamma   90.00
#
_symmetry.space_group_name_H-M   'P 1'
#
loop_
_entity.id
_entity.type
_entity.pdbx_description
1 polymer ?
#
loop_
_entity_poly.entity_id
_entity_poly.type
_entity_poly.pdbx_seq_one_letter_code
_entity_poly.pdbx_strand_id
1 'polypeptide(L)'
;MQMHFKRTVLAILAALSSGAALAQDHGHHHHGFAPDVDAFHAVLAPIWHAPAGKARADKACASTAEFARLAGAIKSADAKGLQSSIERLQATCRERPAEVDASFAKVHDAFHQLIDVKPGKR
;
A
#
# COMPACT_ATOMS: atom_id res chain seq x y z
N MET A 1 34.33 -38.69 -3.58
CA MET A 1 33.86 -39.42 -2.38
C MET A 1 34.75 -39.06 -1.21
N GLN A 2 34.22 -38.32 -0.23
CA GLN A 2 34.61 -38.38 1.18
C GLN A 2 33.52 -37.70 2.00
N MET A 3 32.65 -38.52 2.57
CA MET A 3 31.88 -38.18 3.77
C MET A 3 32.86 -38.22 4.94
N HIS A 4 32.64 -37.44 6.00
CA HIS A 4 32.75 -37.74 7.44
C HIS A 4 32.58 -36.41 8.19
N PHE A 5 31.38 -36.13 8.71
CA PHE A 5 30.98 -36.43 10.10
C PHE A 5 31.63 -35.49 11.11
N LYS A 6 30.90 -34.44 11.54
CA LYS A 6 30.77 -34.07 12.97
C LYS A 6 29.42 -33.42 13.20
N ARG A 7 28.64 -34.09 14.06
CA ARG A 7 27.42 -33.59 14.69
C ARG A 7 27.85 -32.55 15.72
N THR A 8 27.33 -31.33 15.65
CA THR A 8 27.39 -30.40 16.77
C THR A 8 25.96 -29.96 17.06
N VAL A 9 25.43 -30.44 18.18
CA VAL A 9 24.19 -29.99 18.83
C VAL A 9 24.59 -28.95 19.87
N LEU A 10 23.98 -27.76 19.84
CA LEU A 10 23.74 -26.82 20.95
C LEU A 10 23.24 -25.51 20.32
N ALA A 11 22.35 -24.69 20.86
CA ALA A 11 21.27 -24.79 21.84
C ALA A 11 20.54 -23.42 21.75
N ILE A 12 19.27 -23.43 22.08
CA ILE A 12 18.33 -22.31 22.00
C ILE A 12 18.73 -21.20 22.98
N LEU A 13 18.67 -19.93 22.54
CA LEU A 13 18.38 -18.78 23.39
C LEU A 13 17.40 -17.87 22.66
N ALA A 14 16.12 -18.03 23.04
CA ALA A 14 15.08 -17.06 22.75
C ALA A 14 15.33 -15.81 23.59
N ALA A 15 15.64 -14.70 22.95
CA ALA A 15 15.56 -13.37 23.56
C ALA A 15 14.25 -12.72 23.09
N LEU A 16 13.19 -12.93 23.85
CA LEU A 16 11.93 -12.23 23.69
C LEU A 16 12.08 -10.78 24.20
N SER A 17 11.90 -9.85 23.25
CA SER A 17 11.16 -8.59 23.34
C SER A 17 11.36 -7.66 24.54
N SER A 18 11.88 -6.46 24.26
CA SER A 18 11.44 -5.21 24.89
C SER A 18 11.74 -4.03 23.95
N GLY A 19 11.04 -3.99 22.82
CA GLY A 19 10.95 -2.79 21.99
C GLY A 19 9.64 -2.09 22.29
N ALA A 20 9.59 -1.30 23.36
CA ALA A 20 8.54 -0.30 23.52
C ALA A 20 8.81 0.80 22.48
N ALA A 21 8.25 0.65 21.28
CA ALA A 21 8.17 1.74 20.33
C ALA A 21 7.14 2.73 20.88
N LEU A 22 7.63 3.73 21.62
CA LEU A 22 6.90 4.97 21.83
C LEU A 22 6.69 5.57 20.45
N ALA A 23 5.49 5.42 19.90
CA ALA A 23 5.04 6.27 18.81
C ALA A 23 5.00 7.69 19.37
N GLN A 24 6.09 8.42 19.18
CA GLN A 24 6.08 9.87 19.29
C GLN A 24 5.10 10.35 18.24
N ASP A 25 3.93 10.76 18.72
CA ASP A 25 2.97 11.59 18.02
C ASP A 25 3.71 12.84 17.54
N HIS A 26 4.14 12.83 16.27
CA HIS A 26 4.75 13.98 15.64
C HIS A 26 3.61 14.86 15.15
N GLY A 27 3.32 15.88 15.96
CA GLY A 27 2.46 17.00 15.60
C GLY A 27 2.90 17.63 14.29
N HIS A 28 2.24 17.22 13.22
CA HIS A 28 2.15 17.94 11.96
C HIS A 28 0.67 18.19 11.73
N HIS A 29 0.32 19.44 11.41
CA HIS A 29 -1.03 19.83 11.03
C HIS A 29 -1.44 19.10 9.74
N HIS A 30 -1.87 17.84 9.85
CA HIS A 30 -2.62 17.18 8.82
C HIS A 30 -4.06 17.68 8.96
N HIS A 31 -4.54 18.41 7.97
CA HIS A 31 -5.97 18.35 7.68
C HIS A 31 -6.27 16.88 7.40
N GLY A 32 -6.66 16.13 8.43
CA GLY A 32 -6.93 14.70 8.30
C GLY A 32 -7.98 14.51 7.22
N PHE A 33 -7.75 13.54 6.33
CA PHE A 33 -8.76 13.17 5.35
C PHE A 33 -10.04 12.73 6.08
N ALA A 34 -11.16 12.72 5.37
CA ALA A 34 -12.32 11.99 5.87
C ALA A 34 -11.92 10.53 6.18
N PRO A 35 -12.46 9.90 7.24
CA PRO A 35 -11.98 8.59 7.69
C PRO A 35 -11.98 7.49 6.64
N ASP A 36 -12.90 7.53 5.68
CA ASP A 36 -13.00 6.58 4.58
C ASP A 36 -11.90 6.78 3.51
N VAL A 37 -11.49 8.03 3.27
CA VAL A 37 -10.34 8.37 2.41
C VAL A 37 -9.03 8.03 3.11
N ASP A 38 -8.93 8.30 4.42
CA ASP A 38 -7.75 7.95 5.22
C ASP A 38 -7.52 6.44 5.27
N ALA A 39 -8.59 5.65 5.40
CA ALA A 39 -8.50 4.19 5.37
C ALA A 39 -7.89 3.67 4.05
N PHE A 40 -8.28 4.26 2.90
CA PHE A 40 -7.65 3.95 1.62
C PHE A 40 -6.18 4.39 1.58
N HIS A 41 -5.90 5.61 2.03
CA HIS A 41 -4.55 6.18 2.07
C HIS A 41 -3.59 5.35 2.91
N ALA A 42 -4.02 4.84 4.07
CA ALA A 42 -3.23 4.02 4.97
C ALA A 42 -2.68 2.73 4.30
N VAL A 43 -3.39 2.19 3.30
CA VAL A 43 -2.91 1.05 2.50
C VAL A 43 -2.06 1.51 1.31
N LEU A 44 -2.48 2.57 0.61
CA LEU A 44 -1.78 3.08 -0.58
C LEU A 44 -0.38 3.62 -0.26
N ALA A 45 -0.28 4.47 0.76
CA ALA A 45 0.91 5.25 1.09
C ALA A 45 2.19 4.41 1.28
N PRO A 46 2.21 3.37 2.13
CA PRO A 46 3.44 2.58 2.34
C PRO A 46 3.90 1.83 1.08
N ILE A 47 2.99 1.48 0.17
CA ILE A 47 3.35 0.81 -1.10
C ILE A 47 3.89 1.85 -2.09
N TRP A 48 3.23 3.01 -2.21
CA TRP A 48 3.67 4.08 -3.10
C TRP A 48 5.04 4.64 -2.73
N HIS A 49 5.28 4.89 -1.45
CA HIS A 49 6.54 5.44 -0.95
C HIS A 49 7.70 4.43 -0.90
N ALA A 50 7.47 3.16 -1.22
CA ALA A 50 8.55 2.20 -1.44
C ALA A 50 9.30 2.48 -2.77
N PRO A 51 10.58 2.07 -2.90
CA PRO A 51 11.30 2.19 -4.15
C PRO A 51 10.54 1.54 -5.31
N ALA A 52 10.59 2.19 -6.47
CA ALA A 52 10.04 1.66 -7.71
C ALA A 52 10.67 0.33 -8.11
N GLY A 53 9.91 -0.49 -8.84
CA GLY A 53 10.35 -1.78 -9.37
C GLY A 53 9.55 -2.97 -8.86
N LYS A 54 10.07 -4.17 -9.12
CA LYS A 54 9.33 -5.44 -8.95
C LYS A 54 8.70 -5.60 -7.56
N ALA A 55 9.42 -5.26 -6.49
CA ALA A 55 8.91 -5.41 -5.13
C ALA A 55 7.68 -4.53 -4.85
N ARG A 56 7.65 -3.30 -5.40
CA ARG A 56 6.49 -2.42 -5.30
C ARG A 56 5.33 -2.92 -6.17
N ALA A 57 5.62 -3.31 -7.40
CA ALA A 57 4.64 -3.88 -8.31
C ALA A 57 3.94 -5.12 -7.71
N ASP A 58 4.70 -6.04 -7.12
CA ASP A 58 4.14 -7.25 -6.49
C ASP A 58 3.21 -6.89 -5.31
N LYS A 59 3.61 -5.94 -4.46
CA LYS A 59 2.78 -5.46 -3.34
C LYS A 59 1.53 -4.73 -3.82
N ALA A 60 1.64 -3.91 -4.86
CA ALA A 60 0.51 -3.22 -5.46
C ALA A 60 -0.51 -4.24 -5.99
N CYS A 61 -0.05 -5.26 -6.72
CA CYS A 61 -0.91 -6.33 -7.22
C CYS A 61 -1.59 -7.13 -6.11
N ALA A 62 -0.84 -7.50 -5.06
CA ALA A 62 -1.38 -8.20 -3.89
C ALA A 62 -2.45 -7.40 -3.14
N SER A 63 -2.43 -6.07 -3.24
CA SER A 63 -3.33 -5.17 -2.53
C SER A 63 -4.55 -4.73 -3.34
N THR A 64 -4.67 -5.14 -4.62
CA THR A 64 -5.72 -4.66 -5.52
C THR A 64 -7.14 -4.97 -5.07
N ALA A 65 -7.38 -6.09 -4.39
CA ALA A 65 -8.69 -6.42 -3.82
C ALA A 65 -9.05 -5.47 -2.66
N GLU A 66 -8.07 -5.16 -1.81
CA GLU A 66 -8.24 -4.24 -0.68
C GLU A 66 -8.44 -2.80 -1.16
N PHE A 67 -7.68 -2.36 -2.18
CA PHE A 67 -7.91 -1.08 -2.83
C PHE A 67 -9.33 -0.95 -3.36
N ALA A 68 -9.84 -1.97 -4.07
CA ALA A 68 -11.20 -1.95 -4.60
C ALA A 68 -12.25 -1.87 -3.49
N ARG A 69 -12.08 -2.67 -2.42
CA ARG A 69 -12.97 -2.66 -1.26
C ARG A 69 -13.02 -1.29 -0.59
N LEU A 70 -11.85 -0.70 -0.31
CA LEU A 70 -11.75 0.60 0.37
C LEU A 70 -12.26 1.73 -0.53
N ALA A 71 -11.89 1.76 -1.81
CA ALA A 71 -12.40 2.77 -2.75
C ALA A 71 -13.92 2.67 -2.96
N GLY A 72 -14.52 1.48 -2.87
CA GLY A 72 -15.98 1.29 -2.88
C GLY A 72 -16.69 1.78 -1.60
N ALA A 73 -15.96 1.81 -0.49
CA ALA A 73 -16.45 2.28 0.81
C ALA A 73 -16.40 3.80 0.96
N ILE A 74 -15.67 4.53 0.10
CA ILE A 74 -15.61 6.00 0.14
C ILE A 74 -16.99 6.60 -0.16
N LYS A 75 -17.50 7.41 0.76
CA LYS A 75 -18.75 8.18 0.69
C LYS A 75 -18.53 9.69 0.81
N SER A 76 -17.38 10.11 1.33
CA SER A 76 -17.04 11.52 1.54
C SER A 76 -16.70 12.28 0.25
N ALA A 77 -16.43 11.59 -0.86
CA ALA A 77 -16.08 12.18 -2.15
C ALA A 77 -16.46 11.28 -3.35
N ASP A 78 -16.38 11.82 -4.59
CA ASP A 78 -16.64 11.04 -5.81
C ASP A 78 -15.42 10.18 -6.19
N ALA A 79 -15.43 8.91 -5.75
CA ALA A 79 -14.34 7.97 -5.95
C ALA A 79 -14.33 7.25 -7.32
N LYS A 80 -15.20 7.61 -8.28
CA LYS A 80 -15.29 6.88 -9.57
C LYS A 80 -13.97 6.82 -10.34
N GLY A 81 -13.23 7.93 -10.37
CA GLY A 81 -11.92 7.99 -11.02
C GLY A 81 -10.91 7.03 -10.38
N LEU A 82 -10.89 7.00 -9.04
CA LEU A 82 -10.07 6.09 -8.26
C LEU A 82 -10.44 4.63 -8.50
N GLN A 83 -11.74 4.28 -8.43
CA GLN A 83 -12.24 2.93 -8.68
C GLN A 83 -11.85 2.43 -10.08
N SER A 84 -12.05 3.25 -11.10
CA SER A 84 -11.67 2.91 -12.48
C SER A 84 -10.16 2.70 -12.65
N SER A 85 -9.33 3.47 -11.93
CA SER A 85 -7.87 3.28 -11.94
C SER A 85 -7.44 1.95 -11.30
N ILE A 86 -8.15 1.51 -10.26
CA ILE A 86 -7.89 0.25 -9.56
C ILE A 86 -8.30 -0.95 -10.43
N GLU A 87 -9.43 -0.88 -11.12
CA GLU A 87 -9.85 -1.90 -12.08
C GLU A 87 -8.81 -2.09 -13.19
N ARG A 88 -8.26 -0.97 -13.71
CA ARG A 88 -7.14 -1.02 -14.67
C ARG A 88 -5.89 -1.66 -14.06
N LEU A 89 -5.53 -1.32 -12.82
CA LEU A 89 -4.41 -1.95 -12.13
C LEU A 89 -4.61 -3.47 -11.98
N GLN A 90 -5.82 -3.91 -11.61
CA GLN A 90 -6.17 -5.33 -11.51
C GLN A 90 -5.96 -6.07 -12.84
N ALA A 91 -6.40 -5.48 -13.96
CA ALA A 91 -6.16 -6.04 -15.29
C ALA A 91 -4.66 -6.08 -15.63
N THR A 92 -3.94 -4.97 -15.41
CA THR A 92 -2.49 -4.87 -15.66
C THR A 92 -1.71 -5.92 -14.87
N CYS A 93 -2.07 -6.18 -13.62
CA CYS A 93 -1.42 -7.22 -12.80
C CYS A 93 -1.50 -8.63 -13.41
N ARG A 94 -2.56 -8.94 -14.16
CA ARG A 94 -2.75 -10.25 -14.81
C ARG A 94 -2.13 -10.31 -16.20
N GLU A 95 -2.24 -9.21 -16.94
CA GLU A 95 -2.01 -9.21 -18.39
C GLU A 95 -0.64 -8.62 -18.76
N ARG A 96 -0.17 -7.64 -17.98
CA ARG A 96 0.96 -6.76 -18.34
C ARG A 96 1.85 -6.46 -17.14
N PRO A 97 2.54 -7.47 -16.57
CA PRO A 97 3.34 -7.31 -15.34
C PRO A 97 4.44 -6.24 -15.46
N ALA A 98 4.99 -6.02 -16.65
CA ALA A 98 5.99 -4.97 -16.91
C ALA A 98 5.43 -3.53 -16.78
N GLU A 99 4.11 -3.36 -16.85
CA GLU A 99 3.43 -2.05 -16.82
C GLU A 99 2.81 -1.73 -15.44
N VAL A 100 2.91 -2.66 -14.47
CA VAL A 100 2.24 -2.52 -13.16
C VAL A 100 2.65 -1.24 -12.44
N ASP A 101 3.94 -0.93 -12.41
CA ASP A 101 4.43 0.25 -11.69
C ASP A 101 3.89 1.56 -12.31
N ALA A 102 3.79 1.62 -13.65
CA ALA A 102 3.18 2.75 -14.34
C ALA A 102 1.67 2.81 -14.10
N SER A 103 0.98 1.67 -14.09
CA SER A 103 -0.45 1.59 -13.78
C SER A 103 -0.73 1.95 -12.31
N PHE A 104 0.16 1.61 -11.39
CA PHE A 104 0.03 1.93 -9.97
C PHE A 104 0.22 3.43 -9.72
N ALA A 105 1.12 4.10 -10.46
CA ALA A 105 1.22 5.56 -10.44
C ALA A 105 -0.11 6.22 -10.82
N LYS A 106 -0.91 5.64 -11.72
CA LYS A 106 -2.25 6.14 -12.06
C LYS A 106 -3.28 6.00 -10.94
N VAL A 107 -3.12 5.01 -10.06
CA VAL A 107 -3.94 4.92 -8.83
C VAL A 107 -3.57 6.05 -7.87
N HIS A 108 -2.27 6.34 -7.72
CA HIS A 108 -1.80 7.46 -6.90
C HIS A 108 -2.26 8.82 -7.45
N ASP A 109 -2.13 9.06 -8.77
CA ASP A 109 -2.63 10.28 -9.42
C ASP A 109 -4.16 10.44 -9.20
N ALA A 110 -4.92 9.35 -9.32
CA ALA A 110 -6.37 9.37 -9.10
C ALA A 110 -6.74 9.62 -7.63
N PHE A 111 -5.91 9.17 -6.68
CA PHE A 111 -6.08 9.51 -5.27
C PHE A 111 -5.87 11.01 -5.03
N HIS A 112 -4.84 11.63 -5.61
CA HIS A 112 -4.65 13.10 -5.53
C HIS A 112 -5.84 13.86 -6.12
N GLN A 113 -6.34 13.43 -7.27
CA GLN A 113 -7.54 14.02 -7.87
C GLN A 113 -8.77 13.92 -6.96
N LEU A 114 -8.88 12.85 -6.16
CA LEU A 114 -9.97 12.63 -5.21
C LEU A 114 -9.94 13.67 -4.07
N ILE A 115 -8.74 14.01 -3.58
CA ILE A 115 -8.54 14.88 -2.41
C ILE A 115 -8.29 16.36 -2.75
N ASP A 116 -7.83 16.66 -3.96
CA ASP A 116 -7.57 18.03 -4.42
C ASP A 116 -8.84 18.79 -4.82
N VAL A 117 -10.00 18.12 -4.86
CA VAL A 117 -11.28 18.77 -5.11
C VAL A 117 -11.64 19.64 -3.90
N LYS A 118 -11.42 20.96 -4.02
CA LYS A 118 -11.86 21.91 -3.00
C LYS A 118 -13.38 21.81 -2.81
N PRO A 119 -13.87 21.66 -1.56
CA PRO A 119 -15.30 21.75 -1.30
C PRO A 119 -15.77 23.18 -1.60
N GLY A 120 -16.62 23.35 -2.62
CA GLY A 120 -17.26 24.64 -2.91
C GLY A 120 -17.30 25.11 -4.37
N LYS A 121 -16.80 24.34 -5.33
CA LYS A 121 -17.11 24.57 -6.75
C LYS A 121 -17.72 23.31 -7.36
N ARG A 122 -19.04 23.19 -7.25
CA ARG A 122 -19.85 22.41 -8.18
C ARG A 122 -20.48 23.39 -9.17
#